data_AF-A0A7W4K491-F1
#
_entry.id   AF-A0A7W4K491-F1
#
_cell.length_a   1.000
_cell.length_b   1.000
_cell.length_c   1.000
_cell.angle_alpha   90.00
_cell.angle_beta   90.00
_cell.angle_gamma   90.00
#
_symmetry.space_group_name_H-M   'P 1'
#
loop_
_entity.id
_entity.type
_entity.pdbx_description
1 polymer ?
#
loop_
_entity_poly.entity_id
_entity_poly.type
_entity_poly.pdbx_seq_one_letter_code
_entity_poly.pdbx_strand_id
1 'polypeptide(L)'
;IVVPGHCLAQMAREFLMLYPTAKILVADETNFVREKRQRFLARAATGTWDAIIITHDAFKFIPVESAFERQMIEAQIASYEELLDQVDGEDRLSRKRIERMKEGMEAKLEGLATRKDDLVHLGEIGIDQILVDEAQQFRKLSFATNQSDLKGIDPNGSQRAWDLFVKTRYLAAQNPERPLILASGSPITNTLGELYTVQRFMALETLQERYLHEFDPWAANFGETRTELELQPSGLYKPVTRFTEFVNVADLMAMYL
;
A
#
# COMPACT_ATOMS: atom_id res chain seq x y z
N ILE A 1 9.61 -12.43 -4.33
CA ILE A 1 9.03 -12.94 -3.05
C ILE A 1 9.60 -12.12 -1.91
N VAL A 2 8.73 -11.46 -1.15
CA VAL A 2 9.05 -10.52 -0.07
C VAL A 2 8.65 -11.18 1.25
N VAL A 3 9.60 -11.36 2.17
CA VAL A 3 9.40 -12.13 3.42
C VAL A 3 9.93 -11.40 4.66
N PRO A 4 9.48 -11.76 5.88
CA PRO A 4 10.11 -11.29 7.10
C PRO A 4 11.59 -11.67 7.18
N GLY A 5 12.42 -10.83 7.80
CA GLY A 5 13.87 -11.06 7.87
C GLY A 5 14.26 -12.42 8.47
N HIS A 6 13.56 -12.82 9.55
CA HIS A 6 13.80 -14.11 10.20
C HIS A 6 13.38 -15.33 9.35
N CYS A 7 12.52 -15.14 8.35
CA CYS A 7 12.06 -16.20 7.44
C CYS A 7 12.94 -16.35 6.19
N LEU A 8 13.87 -15.42 5.92
CA LEU A 8 14.60 -15.37 4.64
C LEU A 8 15.35 -16.66 4.32
N ALA A 9 16.16 -17.16 5.26
CA ALA A 9 16.96 -18.37 5.07
C ALA A 9 16.08 -19.63 4.95
N GLN A 10 14.96 -19.66 5.69
CA GLN A 10 13.99 -20.75 5.62
C GLN A 10 13.31 -20.78 4.24
N MET A 11 12.77 -19.65 3.78
CA MET A 11 12.11 -19.54 2.49
C MET A 11 13.05 -19.93 1.34
N ALA A 12 14.29 -19.46 1.34
CA ALA A 12 15.27 -19.82 0.32
C ALA A 12 15.58 -21.32 0.28
N ARG A 13 15.72 -21.94 1.46
CA ARG A 13 15.97 -23.39 1.57
C ARG A 13 14.77 -24.20 1.08
N GLU A 14 13.57 -23.86 1.52
CA GLU A 14 12.33 -24.56 1.12
C GLU A 14 12.07 -24.40 -0.38
N PHE A 15 12.33 -23.22 -0.95
CA PHE A 15 12.21 -22.98 -2.38
C PHE A 15 13.11 -23.92 -3.19
N LEU A 16 14.38 -24.10 -2.79
CA LEU A 16 15.31 -25.00 -3.47
C LEU A 16 15.04 -26.49 -3.18
N MET A 17 14.40 -26.82 -2.06
CA MET A 17 13.92 -28.19 -1.82
C MET A 17 12.79 -28.56 -2.78
N LEU A 18 11.86 -27.64 -3.03
CA LEU A 18 10.73 -27.85 -3.95
C LEU A 18 11.16 -27.72 -5.42
N TYR A 19 12.10 -26.82 -5.72
CA TYR A 19 12.60 -26.55 -7.07
C TYR A 19 14.14 -26.60 -7.11
N PRO A 20 14.75 -27.81 -7.11
CA PRO A 20 16.20 -27.97 -6.98
C PRO A 20 17.03 -27.35 -8.11
N THR A 21 16.43 -27.15 -9.29
CA THR A 21 17.10 -26.58 -10.46
C THR A 21 16.92 -25.07 -10.59
N ALA A 22 16.13 -24.44 -9.71
CA ALA A 22 15.83 -23.02 -9.80
C ALA A 22 17.04 -22.16 -9.41
N LYS A 23 17.23 -21.07 -10.13
CA LYS A 23 18.20 -20.01 -9.85
C LYS A 23 17.52 -18.93 -9.03
N ILE A 24 17.85 -18.86 -7.75
CA ILE A 24 17.33 -17.81 -6.86
C ILE A 24 18.39 -16.77 -6.51
N LEU A 25 17.96 -15.53 -6.37
CA LEU A 25 18.74 -14.45 -5.78
C LEU A 25 18.15 -14.11 -4.40
N VAL A 26 18.97 -14.17 -3.35
CA VAL A 26 18.53 -13.91 -1.98
C VAL A 26 19.13 -12.61 -1.48
N ALA A 27 18.33 -11.76 -0.82
CA ALA A 27 18.79 -10.47 -0.33
C ALA A 27 18.16 -10.03 0.99
N ASP A 28 18.97 -9.38 1.81
CA ASP A 28 18.57 -8.65 3.01
C ASP A 28 19.14 -7.22 2.97
N GLU A 29 18.89 -6.45 4.02
CA GLU A 29 19.34 -5.05 4.14
C GLU A 29 20.87 -4.89 4.05
N THR A 30 21.65 -5.92 4.37
CA THR A 30 23.11 -5.88 4.28
C THR A 30 23.60 -5.84 2.83
N ASN A 31 22.79 -6.30 1.87
CA ASN A 31 23.04 -6.17 0.44
C ASN A 31 22.82 -4.73 -0.07
N PHE A 32 22.07 -3.91 0.67
CA PHE A 32 21.66 -2.56 0.25
C PHE A 32 22.41 -1.43 0.95
N VAL A 33 23.50 -1.74 1.65
CA VAL A 33 24.50 -0.73 2.05
C VAL A 33 25.01 -0.01 0.81
N ARG A 34 25.27 1.31 0.91
CA ARG A 34 25.55 2.23 -0.21
C ARG A 34 26.51 1.67 -1.27
N GLU A 35 27.60 1.04 -0.83
CA GLU A 35 28.64 0.47 -1.69
C GLU A 35 28.20 -0.82 -2.42
N LYS A 36 27.30 -1.59 -1.83
CA LYS A 36 26.86 -2.91 -2.34
C LYS A 36 25.57 -2.84 -3.15
N ARG A 37 24.73 -1.81 -2.93
CA ARG A 37 23.42 -1.65 -3.55
C ARG A 37 23.47 -1.71 -5.07
N GLN A 38 24.34 -0.90 -5.70
CA GLN A 38 24.44 -0.88 -7.16
C GLN A 38 24.88 -2.24 -7.72
N ARG A 39 25.82 -2.91 -7.05
CA ARG A 39 26.27 -4.24 -7.45
C ARG A 39 25.15 -5.28 -7.34
N PHE A 40 24.35 -5.22 -6.28
CA PHE A 40 23.21 -6.11 -6.10
C PHE A 40 22.18 -5.91 -7.22
N LEU A 41 21.77 -4.67 -7.46
CA LEU A 41 20.77 -4.36 -8.47
C LEU A 41 21.25 -4.71 -9.89
N ALA A 42 22.51 -4.44 -10.22
CA ALA A 42 23.09 -4.84 -11.51
C ALA A 42 23.11 -6.38 -11.68
N ARG A 43 23.41 -7.13 -10.62
CA ARG A 43 23.34 -8.60 -10.64
C ARG A 43 21.90 -9.09 -10.80
N ALA A 44 20.93 -8.40 -10.20
CA ALA A 44 19.52 -8.72 -10.35
C ALA A 44 19.08 -8.56 -11.82
N ALA A 45 19.46 -7.45 -12.47
CA ALA A 45 19.11 -7.18 -13.87
C ALA A 45 19.85 -8.02 -14.92
N THR A 46 21.10 -8.41 -14.66
CA THR A 46 21.92 -9.14 -15.65
C THR A 46 21.79 -10.66 -15.55
N GLY A 47 21.26 -11.17 -14.45
CA GLY A 47 21.09 -12.61 -14.23
C GLY A 47 19.76 -13.14 -14.75
N THR A 48 19.74 -14.43 -15.07
CA THR A 48 18.50 -15.18 -15.29
C THR A 48 18.09 -15.83 -13.98
N TRP A 49 17.12 -15.21 -13.29
CA TRP A 49 16.63 -15.65 -11.99
C TRP A 49 15.20 -16.15 -12.13
N ASP A 50 14.92 -17.32 -11.56
CA ASP A 50 13.55 -17.84 -11.44
C ASP A 50 12.80 -17.14 -10.29
N ALA A 51 13.54 -16.71 -9.26
CA ALA A 51 12.96 -15.91 -8.17
C ALA A 51 14.00 -15.01 -7.48
N ILE A 52 13.54 -13.84 -7.03
CA ILE A 52 14.26 -13.01 -6.06
C ILE A 52 13.53 -13.12 -4.72
N ILE A 53 14.23 -13.57 -3.68
CA ILE A 53 13.72 -13.69 -2.31
C ILE A 53 14.38 -12.59 -1.46
N ILE A 54 13.58 -11.66 -0.96
CA ILE A 54 14.08 -10.43 -0.33
C ILE A 54 13.35 -10.13 0.98
N THR A 55 14.04 -9.56 1.96
CA THR A 55 13.41 -9.14 3.23
C THR A 55 12.47 -7.94 3.02
N HIS A 56 11.46 -7.80 3.89
CA HIS A 56 10.56 -6.62 3.90
C HIS A 56 11.33 -5.30 3.91
N ASP A 57 12.39 -5.23 4.73
CA ASP A 57 13.16 -3.99 4.90
C ASP A 57 14.11 -3.72 3.75
N ALA A 58 14.58 -4.76 3.06
CA ALA A 58 15.39 -4.63 1.86
C ALA A 58 14.55 -4.25 0.63
N PHE A 59 13.29 -4.70 0.56
CA PHE A 59 12.41 -4.52 -0.59
C PHE A 59 12.23 -3.05 -0.99
N LYS A 60 12.17 -2.13 -0.01
CA LYS A 60 12.05 -0.67 -0.24
C LYS A 60 13.19 -0.07 -1.07
N PHE A 61 14.33 -0.76 -1.18
CA PHE A 61 15.49 -0.27 -1.91
C PHE A 61 15.49 -0.64 -3.39
N ILE A 62 14.55 -1.47 -3.84
CA ILE A 62 14.28 -1.68 -5.27
C ILE A 62 13.32 -0.58 -5.71
N PRO A 63 13.76 0.41 -6.53
CA PRO A 63 12.86 1.46 -6.99
C PRO A 63 11.96 1.00 -8.13
N VAL A 64 10.88 1.73 -8.37
CA VAL A 64 10.24 1.78 -9.68
C VAL A 64 10.87 2.90 -10.52
N GLU A 65 10.49 2.98 -11.78
CA GLU A 65 10.87 4.10 -12.63
C GLU A 65 10.39 5.44 -12.03
N SER A 66 11.30 6.42 -11.92
CA SER A 66 11.01 7.72 -11.29
C SER A 66 9.86 8.47 -11.97
N ALA A 67 9.73 8.37 -13.29
CA ALA A 67 8.63 8.98 -14.03
C ALA A 67 7.26 8.40 -13.64
N PHE A 68 7.20 7.08 -13.44
CA PHE A 68 5.97 6.40 -13.02
C PHE A 68 5.57 6.77 -11.59
N GLU A 69 6.52 6.74 -10.65
CA GLU A 69 6.24 7.15 -9.26
C GLU A 69 5.82 8.62 -9.20
N ARG A 70 6.45 9.50 -9.99
CA ARG A 70 6.06 10.90 -10.11
C ARG A 70 4.61 11.05 -10.53
N GLN A 71 4.21 10.39 -11.63
CA GLN A 71 2.85 10.45 -12.14
C GLN A 71 1.82 10.00 -11.09
N MET A 72 2.14 8.94 -10.33
CA MET A 72 1.27 8.47 -9.26
C MET A 72 1.14 9.49 -8.11
N ILE A 73 2.22 10.15 -7.73
CA ILE A 73 2.20 11.18 -6.68
C ILE A 73 1.39 12.39 -7.15
N GLU A 74 1.61 12.85 -8.39
CA GLU A 74 0.87 13.97 -8.98
C GLU A 74 -0.64 13.68 -9.07
N ALA A 75 -1.02 12.47 -9.52
CA ALA A 75 -2.42 12.06 -9.54
C ALA A 75 -3.05 12.04 -8.13
N GLN A 76 -2.30 11.61 -7.12
CA GLN A 76 -2.79 11.62 -5.74
C GLN A 76 -2.93 13.03 -5.18
N ILE A 77 -2.04 13.96 -5.55
CA ILE A 77 -2.14 15.39 -5.21
C ILE A 77 -3.40 15.98 -5.84
N ALA A 78 -3.64 15.71 -7.13
CA ALA A 78 -4.84 16.18 -7.83
C ALA A 78 -6.14 15.68 -7.17
N SER A 79 -6.20 14.40 -6.78
CA SER A 79 -7.34 13.86 -6.01
C SER A 79 -7.56 14.61 -4.69
N TYR A 80 -6.49 14.98 -3.97
CA TYR A 80 -6.64 15.78 -2.76
C TYR A 80 -7.11 17.22 -3.03
N GLU A 81 -6.72 17.82 -4.15
CA GLU A 81 -7.21 19.14 -4.58
C GLU A 81 -8.71 19.09 -4.89
N GLU A 82 -9.15 18.09 -5.67
CA GLU A 82 -10.56 17.88 -5.96
C GLU A 82 -11.38 17.64 -4.69
N LEU A 83 -10.85 16.88 -3.73
CA LEU A 83 -11.50 16.69 -2.43
C LEU A 83 -11.58 18.00 -1.62
N LEU A 84 -10.54 18.83 -1.62
CA LEU A 84 -10.56 20.13 -0.92
C LEU A 84 -11.59 21.11 -1.49
N ASP A 85 -11.88 21.01 -2.80
CA ASP A 85 -12.93 21.79 -3.46
C ASP A 85 -14.34 21.32 -3.08
N GLN A 86 -14.50 20.03 -2.77
CA GLN A 86 -15.78 19.44 -2.37
C GLN A 86 -16.09 19.55 -0.87
N VAL A 87 -15.05 19.64 -0.02
CA VAL A 87 -15.23 19.75 1.43
C VAL A 87 -15.78 21.13 1.80
N ASP A 88 -16.82 21.12 2.64
CA ASP A 88 -17.43 22.34 3.19
C ASP A 88 -16.35 23.25 3.81
N GLY A 89 -16.39 24.54 3.45
CA GLY A 89 -15.47 25.55 3.97
C GLY A 89 -15.52 25.68 5.49
N GLU A 90 -16.65 25.35 6.11
CA GLU A 90 -16.83 25.38 7.56
C GLU A 90 -16.19 24.14 8.25
N ASP A 91 -15.94 23.03 7.54
CA ASP A 91 -15.24 21.86 8.08
C ASP A 91 -13.72 22.05 8.04
N ARG A 92 -13.25 22.94 8.90
CA ARG A 92 -11.83 23.32 9.02
C ARG A 92 -10.92 22.13 9.39
N LEU A 93 -11.46 21.11 10.08
CA LEU A 93 -10.65 19.98 10.56
C LEU A 93 -10.38 18.99 9.43
N SER A 94 -11.39 18.64 8.64
CA SER A 94 -11.23 17.79 7.46
C SER A 94 -10.35 18.46 6.42
N ARG A 95 -10.57 19.75 6.13
CA ARG A 95 -9.70 20.53 5.20
C ARG A 95 -8.23 20.49 5.62
N LYS A 96 -7.92 20.82 6.88
CA LYS A 96 -6.55 20.81 7.40
C LYS A 96 -5.90 19.42 7.32
N ARG A 97 -6.68 18.36 7.47
CA ARG A 97 -6.18 16.98 7.34
C ARG A 97 -5.80 16.67 5.90
N ILE A 98 -6.66 17.00 4.94
CA ILE A 98 -6.39 16.78 3.51
C ILE A 98 -5.21 17.64 3.05
N GLU A 99 -5.12 18.90 3.47
CA GLU A 99 -3.96 19.78 3.23
C GLU A 99 -2.65 19.12 3.71
N ARG A 100 -2.64 18.57 4.93
CA ARG A 100 -1.46 17.87 5.47
C ARG A 100 -1.10 16.62 4.66
N MET A 101 -2.09 15.89 4.14
CA MET A 101 -1.85 14.73 3.28
C MET A 101 -1.26 15.14 1.93
N LYS A 102 -1.75 16.25 1.36
CA LYS A 102 -1.23 16.88 0.14
C LYS A 102 0.21 17.34 0.34
N GLU A 103 0.50 18.10 1.39
CA GLU A 103 1.87 18.53 1.75
C GLU A 103 2.83 17.33 1.87
N GLY A 104 2.36 16.21 2.44
CA GLY A 104 3.14 14.99 2.54
C GLY A 104 3.48 14.36 1.18
N MET A 105 2.59 14.47 0.19
CA MET A 105 2.83 14.02 -1.18
C MET A 105 3.71 15.00 -1.95
N GLU A 106 3.55 16.31 -1.76
CA GLU A 106 4.42 17.34 -2.34
C GLU A 106 5.87 17.18 -1.86
N ALA A 107 6.08 16.96 -0.55
CA ALA A 107 7.41 16.67 0.00
C ALA A 107 8.01 15.39 -0.61
N LYS A 108 7.19 14.39 -0.93
CA LYS A 108 7.63 13.17 -1.59
C LYS A 108 8.03 13.42 -3.05
N LEU A 109 7.25 14.24 -3.76
CA LEU A 109 7.52 14.67 -5.12
C LEU A 109 8.86 15.42 -5.22
N GLU A 110 9.10 16.35 -4.30
CA GLU A 110 10.38 17.07 -4.18
C GLU A 110 11.54 16.10 -3.89
N GLY A 111 11.33 15.17 -2.94
CA GLY A 111 12.31 14.12 -2.64
C GLY A 111 12.67 13.26 -3.85
N LEU A 112 11.69 12.96 -4.72
CA LEU A 112 11.91 12.20 -5.94
C LEU A 112 12.70 13.00 -6.99
N ALA A 113 12.46 14.32 -7.10
CA ALA A 113 13.19 15.19 -8.02
C ALA A 113 14.69 15.31 -7.70
N THR A 114 15.07 15.15 -6.44
CA THR A 114 16.49 15.16 -6.00
C THR A 114 17.20 13.81 -6.16
N ARG A 115 16.46 12.75 -6.52
CA ARG A 115 16.99 11.41 -6.68
C ARG A 115 17.79 11.31 -7.97
N LYS A 116 18.97 10.69 -7.91
CA LYS A 116 19.72 10.31 -9.12
C LYS A 116 19.06 9.10 -9.77
N ASP A 117 18.75 9.21 -11.06
CA ASP A 117 18.16 8.14 -11.89
C ASP A 117 19.14 7.00 -12.25
N ASP A 118 20.34 7.00 -11.67
CA ASP A 118 21.40 6.01 -11.97
C ASP A 118 21.16 4.61 -11.36
N LEU A 119 20.01 4.37 -10.73
CA LEU A 119 19.71 3.09 -10.07
C LEU A 119 18.80 2.24 -10.93
N VAL A 120 19.24 1.00 -11.17
CA VAL A 120 18.42 -0.03 -11.82
C VAL A 120 17.08 -0.17 -11.09
N HIS A 121 15.98 -0.09 -11.83
CA HIS A 121 14.61 -0.17 -11.31
C HIS A 121 13.95 -1.51 -11.56
N LEU A 122 12.77 -1.70 -10.95
CA LEU A 122 12.01 -2.96 -10.93
C LEU A 122 11.76 -3.54 -12.32
N GLY A 123 11.42 -2.68 -13.29
CA GLY A 123 11.22 -3.07 -14.70
C GLY A 123 12.51 -3.55 -15.38
N GLU A 124 13.66 -2.90 -15.15
CA GLU A 124 14.95 -3.34 -15.69
C GLU A 124 15.44 -4.66 -15.10
N ILE A 125 15.02 -4.98 -13.86
CA ILE A 125 15.28 -6.28 -13.25
C ILE A 125 14.46 -7.39 -13.94
N GLY A 126 13.37 -7.03 -14.63
CA GLY A 126 12.46 -8.00 -15.26
C GLY A 126 11.52 -8.69 -14.28
N ILE A 127 11.20 -8.04 -13.14
CA ILE A 127 10.17 -8.54 -12.22
C ILE A 127 8.80 -8.38 -12.88
N ASP A 128 8.00 -9.43 -12.87
CA ASP A 128 6.64 -9.49 -13.42
C ASP A 128 5.56 -9.70 -12.35
N GLN A 129 5.92 -10.30 -11.21
CA GLN A 129 5.02 -10.58 -10.10
C GLN A 129 5.68 -10.40 -8.73
N ILE A 130 4.93 -9.85 -7.79
CA ILE A 130 5.32 -9.72 -6.39
C ILE A 130 4.47 -10.65 -5.53
N LEU A 131 5.13 -11.46 -4.70
CA LEU A 131 4.51 -12.23 -3.63
C LEU A 131 4.97 -11.64 -2.30
N VAL A 132 4.04 -11.32 -1.41
CA VAL A 132 4.32 -10.77 -0.08
C VAL A 132 3.81 -11.74 0.97
N ASP A 133 4.72 -12.27 1.77
CA ASP A 133 4.38 -13.01 2.98
C ASP A 133 4.18 -12.06 4.17
N GLU A 134 3.41 -12.47 5.17
CA GLU A 134 3.00 -11.61 6.29
C GLU A 134 2.45 -10.23 5.84
N ALA A 135 1.58 -10.28 4.82
CA ALA A 135 1.05 -9.11 4.11
C ALA A 135 0.30 -8.11 5.00
N GLN A 136 -0.12 -8.51 6.21
CA GLN A 136 -0.70 -7.57 7.18
C GLN A 136 0.25 -6.39 7.50
N GLN A 137 1.56 -6.54 7.32
CA GLN A 137 2.53 -5.43 7.48
C GLN A 137 2.44 -4.35 6.38
N PHE A 138 1.66 -4.58 5.34
CA PHE A 138 1.50 -3.69 4.19
C PHE A 138 0.06 -3.15 4.05
N ARG A 139 -0.87 -3.49 4.97
CA ARG A 139 -2.31 -3.13 4.89
C ARG A 139 -2.65 -1.73 5.40
N LYS A 140 -1.69 -0.79 5.37
CA LYS A 140 -1.89 0.57 5.88
C LYS A 140 -1.55 1.62 4.82
N LEU A 141 -2.39 1.76 3.80
CA LEU A 141 -2.29 2.83 2.80
C LEU A 141 -2.98 4.10 3.30
N SER A 142 -2.46 5.26 2.91
CA SER A 142 -3.11 6.53 3.23
C SER A 142 -4.40 6.69 2.43
N PHE A 143 -5.40 7.30 3.04
CA PHE A 143 -6.65 7.66 2.38
C PHE A 143 -7.25 8.91 3.02
N ALA A 144 -7.90 9.75 2.22
CA ALA A 144 -8.61 10.91 2.72
C ALA A 144 -9.99 10.48 3.26
N THR A 145 -10.47 11.18 4.29
CA THR A 145 -11.80 10.96 4.86
C THR A 145 -12.27 12.21 5.58
N ASN A 146 -13.54 12.56 5.37
CA ASN A 146 -14.26 13.60 6.09
C ASN A 146 -14.87 13.08 7.40
N GLN A 147 -14.80 11.77 7.65
CA GLN A 147 -15.31 11.15 8.87
C GLN A 147 -14.30 11.24 10.03
N SER A 148 -13.94 12.45 10.43
CA SER A 148 -12.93 12.67 11.47
C SER A 148 -13.28 12.13 12.86
N ASP A 149 -14.57 11.97 13.14
CA ASP A 149 -15.10 11.51 14.43
C ASP A 149 -15.26 9.99 14.53
N LEU A 150 -15.06 9.26 13.42
CA LEU A 150 -15.20 7.81 13.40
C LEU A 150 -14.01 7.16 14.11
N LYS A 151 -14.22 6.64 15.33
CA LYS A 151 -13.17 5.96 16.09
C LYS A 151 -12.78 4.65 15.43
N GLY A 152 -11.48 4.33 15.50
CA GLY A 152 -10.93 3.07 14.99
C GLY A 152 -10.45 3.13 13.54
N ILE A 153 -10.47 4.31 12.93
CA ILE A 153 -9.97 4.54 11.57
C ILE A 153 -8.79 5.52 11.65
N ASP A 154 -7.65 5.07 11.14
CA ASP A 154 -6.44 5.90 11.02
C ASP A 154 -6.13 6.11 9.52
N PRO A 155 -6.36 7.32 8.99
CA PRO A 155 -6.10 7.64 7.59
C PRO A 155 -4.61 7.74 7.25
N ASN A 156 -3.73 7.74 8.26
CA ASN A 156 -2.29 7.84 8.05
C ASN A 156 -1.72 6.48 7.62
N GLY A 157 -1.29 6.42 6.36
CA GLY A 157 -0.62 5.27 5.82
C GLY A 157 0.85 5.14 6.21
N SER A 158 1.44 4.03 5.81
CA SER A 158 2.85 3.73 5.99
C SER A 158 3.60 3.84 4.66
N GLN A 159 4.87 4.26 4.72
CA GLN A 159 5.74 4.29 3.55
C GLN A 159 5.90 2.89 2.92
N ARG A 160 5.89 1.84 3.75
CA ARG A 160 5.97 0.44 3.31
C ARG A 160 4.77 0.03 2.45
N ALA A 161 3.55 0.37 2.87
CA ALA A 161 2.36 0.10 2.08
C ALA A 161 2.38 0.88 0.76
N TRP A 162 2.77 2.16 0.79
CA TRP A 162 2.90 2.98 -0.42
C TRP A 162 3.90 2.38 -1.41
N ASP A 163 5.08 1.98 -0.94
CA ASP A 163 6.13 1.38 -1.77
C ASP A 163 5.64 0.12 -2.48
N LEU A 164 4.91 -0.76 -1.77
CA LEU A 164 4.28 -1.92 -2.40
C LEU A 164 3.19 -1.51 -3.40
N PHE A 165 2.39 -0.50 -3.07
CA PHE A 165 1.29 -0.04 -3.92
C PHE A 165 1.80 0.50 -5.26
N VAL A 166 2.82 1.38 -5.23
CA VAL A 166 3.44 1.91 -6.44
C VAL A 166 4.02 0.78 -7.30
N LYS A 167 4.76 -0.16 -6.71
CA LYS A 167 5.32 -1.31 -7.43
C LYS A 167 4.25 -2.20 -8.04
N THR A 168 3.16 -2.42 -7.31
CA THR A 168 2.02 -3.20 -7.79
C THR A 168 1.34 -2.51 -8.97
N ARG A 169 1.14 -1.18 -8.90
CA ARG A 169 0.57 -0.40 -10.02
C ARG A 169 1.50 -0.41 -11.23
N TYR A 170 2.81 -0.30 -11.03
CA TYR A 170 3.79 -0.38 -12.11
C TYR A 170 3.70 -1.73 -12.84
N LEU A 171 3.67 -2.83 -12.09
CA LEU A 171 3.52 -4.16 -12.67
C LEU A 171 2.17 -4.35 -13.37
N ALA A 172 1.08 -3.90 -12.75
CA ALA A 172 -0.27 -3.99 -13.34
C ALA A 172 -0.36 -3.27 -14.69
N ALA A 173 0.30 -2.12 -14.84
CA ALA A 173 0.33 -1.36 -16.09
C ALA A 173 1.08 -2.08 -17.22
N GLN A 174 2.00 -3.00 -16.89
CA GLN A 174 2.77 -3.78 -17.87
C GLN A 174 2.13 -5.14 -18.14
N ASN A 175 1.67 -5.81 -17.09
CA ASN A 175 1.00 -7.11 -17.14
C ASN A 175 -0.10 -7.20 -16.05
N PRO A 176 -1.38 -7.06 -16.43
CA PRO A 176 -2.47 -6.94 -15.46
C PRO A 176 -2.89 -8.27 -14.81
N GLU A 177 -2.49 -9.43 -15.35
CA GLU A 177 -3.09 -10.71 -14.94
C GLU A 177 -2.93 -11.03 -13.45
N ARG A 178 -1.70 -10.89 -12.92
CA ARG A 178 -1.42 -11.23 -11.51
C ARG A 178 -0.17 -10.53 -10.97
N PRO A 179 -0.16 -9.19 -10.87
CA PRO A 179 1.01 -8.42 -10.44
C PRO A 179 1.35 -8.63 -8.94
N LEU A 180 0.38 -9.02 -8.11
CA LEU A 180 0.53 -9.11 -6.66
C LEU A 180 -0.20 -10.32 -6.07
N ILE A 181 0.46 -11.00 -5.14
CA ILE A 181 -0.12 -12.00 -4.25
C ILE A 181 0.19 -11.61 -2.81
N LEU A 182 -0.84 -11.48 -1.97
CA LEU A 182 -0.72 -11.19 -0.55
C LEU A 182 -1.02 -12.45 0.26
N ALA A 183 -0.02 -12.97 0.97
CA ALA A 183 -0.15 -14.09 1.91
C ALA A 183 -0.10 -13.56 3.34
N SER A 184 -1.02 -14.01 4.19
CA SER A 184 -1.09 -13.59 5.60
C SER A 184 -1.80 -14.65 6.42
N GLY A 185 -1.20 -14.99 7.57
CA GLY A 185 -1.86 -15.84 8.57
C GLY A 185 -2.83 -15.06 9.47
N SER A 186 -2.81 -13.73 9.41
CA SER A 186 -3.63 -12.86 10.26
C SER A 186 -4.91 -12.44 9.55
N PRO A 187 -6.10 -12.61 10.19
CA PRO A 187 -7.33 -12.07 9.66
C PRO A 187 -7.23 -10.54 9.54
N ILE A 188 -8.03 -9.96 8.64
CA ILE A 188 -8.20 -8.51 8.58
C ILE A 188 -8.85 -8.08 9.90
N THR A 189 -8.21 -7.16 10.62
CA THR A 189 -8.52 -6.89 12.03
C THR A 189 -9.65 -5.87 12.18
N ASN A 190 -10.83 -6.10 11.56
CA ASN A 190 -12.04 -5.25 11.67
C ASN A 190 -11.84 -3.73 11.48
N THR A 191 -10.69 -3.26 10.99
CA THR A 191 -10.49 -1.86 10.68
C THR A 191 -10.90 -1.66 9.23
N LEU A 192 -11.91 -0.82 9.04
CA LEU A 192 -12.45 -0.45 7.73
C LEU A 192 -11.32 -0.05 6.77
N GLY A 193 -10.28 0.62 7.28
CA GLY A 193 -9.08 1.01 6.52
C GLY A 193 -8.19 -0.14 6.03
N GLU A 194 -8.08 -1.25 6.78
CA GLU A 194 -7.30 -2.41 6.31
C GLU A 194 -7.99 -3.10 5.13
N LEU A 195 -9.29 -3.36 5.23
CA LEU A 195 -10.04 -3.98 4.14
C LEU A 195 -10.06 -3.06 2.91
N TYR A 196 -10.27 -1.77 3.11
CA TYR A 196 -10.19 -0.78 2.04
C TYR A 196 -8.82 -0.80 1.35
N THR A 197 -7.73 -0.85 2.13
CA THR A 197 -6.37 -0.96 1.60
C THR A 197 -6.21 -2.22 0.75
N VAL A 198 -6.68 -3.38 1.23
CA VAL A 198 -6.62 -4.64 0.47
C VAL A 198 -7.45 -4.54 -0.82
N GLN A 199 -8.64 -3.93 -0.78
CA GLN A 199 -9.45 -3.69 -1.97
C GLN A 199 -8.71 -2.84 -3.00
N ARG A 200 -8.06 -1.75 -2.58
CA ARG A 200 -7.22 -0.92 -3.47
C ARG A 200 -6.02 -1.65 -4.05
N PHE A 201 -5.44 -2.60 -3.31
CA PHE A 201 -4.36 -3.42 -3.85
C PHE A 201 -4.82 -4.35 -4.96
N MET A 202 -6.00 -4.95 -4.82
CA MET A 202 -6.44 -6.05 -5.67
C MET A 202 -7.39 -5.62 -6.80
N ALA A 203 -8.23 -4.61 -6.57
CA ALA A 203 -9.37 -4.29 -7.43
C ALA A 203 -9.55 -2.76 -7.62
N LEU A 204 -8.45 -2.01 -7.75
CA LEU A 204 -8.51 -0.55 -7.88
C LEU A 204 -9.33 -0.09 -9.08
N GLU A 205 -9.19 -0.75 -10.23
CA GLU A 205 -9.91 -0.40 -11.46
C GLU A 205 -11.42 -0.57 -11.26
N THR A 206 -11.84 -1.71 -10.69
CA THR A 206 -13.24 -1.96 -10.30
C THR A 206 -13.78 -0.91 -9.33
N LEU A 207 -12.95 -0.46 -8.38
CA LEU A 207 -13.34 0.63 -7.47
C LEU A 207 -13.49 1.96 -8.22
N GLN A 208 -12.63 2.26 -9.18
CA GLN A 208 -12.71 3.48 -9.98
C GLN A 208 -13.96 3.49 -10.86
N GLU A 209 -14.25 2.39 -11.56
CA GLU A 209 -15.44 2.23 -12.41
C GLU A 209 -16.75 2.41 -11.64
N ARG A 210 -16.76 2.06 -10.35
CA ARG A 210 -17.93 2.18 -9.46
C ARG A 210 -17.95 3.47 -8.65
N TYR A 211 -16.97 4.36 -8.81
CA TYR A 211 -16.80 5.57 -7.99
C TYR A 211 -16.65 5.28 -6.47
N LEU A 212 -16.04 4.14 -6.13
CA LEU A 212 -15.76 3.66 -4.76
C LEU A 212 -14.25 3.65 -4.44
N HIS A 213 -13.44 4.32 -5.26
CA HIS A 213 -11.99 4.43 -5.07
C HIS A 213 -11.57 5.50 -4.04
N GLU A 214 -12.55 6.23 -3.49
CA GLU A 214 -12.40 7.11 -2.34
C GLU A 214 -12.99 6.46 -1.09
N PHE A 215 -12.42 6.76 0.08
CA PHE A 215 -12.74 6.02 1.30
C PHE A 215 -14.17 6.24 1.77
N ASP A 216 -14.66 7.48 1.78
CA ASP A 216 -15.97 7.78 2.34
C ASP A 216 -17.13 7.15 1.54
N PRO A 217 -17.18 7.22 0.19
CA PRO A 217 -18.15 6.45 -0.59
C PRO A 217 -18.05 4.94 -0.37
N TRP A 218 -16.83 4.41 -0.29
CA TRP A 218 -16.62 2.99 -0.02
C TRP A 218 -17.11 2.57 1.37
N ALA A 219 -16.79 3.35 2.40
CA ALA A 219 -17.20 3.15 3.78
C ALA A 219 -18.72 3.22 3.92
N ALA A 220 -19.38 4.16 3.24
CA ALA A 220 -20.83 4.29 3.25
C ALA A 220 -21.54 3.09 2.60
N ASN A 221 -20.91 2.44 1.62
CA ASN A 221 -21.50 1.31 0.91
C ASN A 221 -21.26 -0.04 1.62
N PHE A 222 -20.13 -0.19 2.32
CA PHE A 222 -19.72 -1.47 2.90
C PHE A 222 -19.64 -1.47 4.42
N GLY A 223 -19.88 -0.34 5.07
CA GLY A 223 -19.77 -0.24 6.51
C GLY A 223 -20.97 0.32 7.22
N GLU A 224 -21.29 -0.32 8.35
CA GLU A 224 -22.31 0.15 9.27
C GLU A 224 -21.66 0.72 10.52
N THR A 225 -22.05 1.95 10.84
CA THR A 225 -21.57 2.67 12.02
C THR A 225 -22.65 2.81 13.08
N ARG A 226 -22.28 2.69 14.35
CA ARG A 226 -23.17 3.00 15.48
C ARG A 226 -22.59 4.12 16.32
N THR A 227 -23.48 4.98 16.79
CA THR A 227 -23.15 6.08 17.69
C THR A 227 -23.63 5.75 19.08
N GLU A 228 -22.70 5.67 20.03
CA GLU A 228 -23.00 5.40 21.43
C GLU A 228 -22.52 6.56 22.31
N LEU A 229 -23.20 6.81 23.42
CA LEU A 229 -22.80 7.84 24.38
C LEU A 229 -21.71 7.27 25.32
N GLU A 230 -20.53 7.88 25.32
CA GLU A 230 -19.42 7.50 26.20
C GLU A 230 -19.16 8.55 27.27
N LEU A 231 -18.95 8.11 28.51
CA LEU A 231 -18.53 8.96 29.61
C LEU A 231 -17.06 9.38 29.42
N GLN A 232 -16.83 10.69 29.28
CA GLN A 232 -15.49 11.26 29.20
C GLN A 232 -14.85 11.39 30.59
N PRO A 233 -13.52 11.52 30.69
CA PRO A 233 -12.82 11.80 31.96
C PRO A 233 -13.32 13.08 32.67
N SER A 234 -13.94 14.01 31.93
CA SER A 234 -14.57 15.22 32.47
C SER A 234 -15.91 14.98 33.17
N GLY A 235 -16.45 13.74 33.13
CA GLY A 235 -17.77 13.39 33.65
C GLY A 235 -18.95 13.69 32.71
N LEU A 236 -18.69 14.25 31.53
CA LEU A 236 -19.70 14.53 30.50
C LEU A 236 -19.83 13.36 29.53
N TYR A 237 -21.04 13.08 29.05
CA TYR A 237 -21.26 12.12 27.97
C TYR A 237 -21.01 12.77 26.61
N LYS A 238 -20.26 12.09 25.74
CA LYS A 238 -20.05 12.51 24.35
C LYS A 238 -20.51 11.38 23.41
N PRO A 239 -21.27 11.68 22.34
CA PRO A 239 -21.54 10.70 21.31
C PRO A 239 -20.23 10.29 20.62
N VAL A 240 -20.03 9.00 20.44
CA VAL A 240 -18.88 8.41 19.79
C VAL A 240 -19.37 7.42 18.75
N THR A 241 -19.04 7.70 17.49
CA THR A 241 -19.36 6.84 16.37
C THR A 241 -18.24 5.82 16.16
N ARG A 242 -18.61 4.57 15.96
CA ARG A 242 -17.70 3.46 15.63
C ARG A 242 -18.22 2.67 14.45
N PHE A 243 -17.30 2.13 13.67
CA PHE A 243 -17.62 1.04 12.76
C PHE A 243 -17.97 -0.21 13.56
N THR A 244 -19.03 -0.91 13.15
CA THR A 244 -19.56 -2.06 13.88
C THR A 244 -19.56 -3.34 13.06
N GLU A 245 -19.99 -3.28 11.80
CA GLU A 245 -20.11 -4.46 10.95
C GLU A 245 -19.98 -4.11 9.46
N PHE A 246 -19.55 -5.09 8.68
CA PHE A 246 -19.53 -4.99 7.22
C PHE A 246 -20.91 -5.36 6.69
N VAL A 247 -21.42 -4.52 5.80
CA VAL A 247 -22.66 -4.74 5.05
C VAL A 247 -22.32 -4.93 3.58
N ASN A 248 -23.27 -5.47 2.80
CA ASN A 248 -23.09 -5.73 1.37
C ASN A 248 -21.84 -6.59 1.06
N VAL A 249 -21.52 -7.54 1.94
CA VAL A 249 -20.33 -8.40 1.84
C VAL A 249 -20.31 -9.19 0.53
N ALA A 250 -21.47 -9.61 0.01
CA ALA A 250 -21.57 -10.30 -1.27
C ALA A 250 -21.07 -9.41 -2.44
N ASP A 251 -21.49 -8.14 -2.47
CA ASP A 251 -21.04 -7.18 -3.49
C ASP A 251 -19.56 -6.84 -3.33
N LEU A 252 -19.09 -6.71 -2.09
CA LEU A 252 -17.67 -6.51 -1.80
C LEU A 252 -16.81 -7.68 -2.31
N MET A 253 -17.27 -8.93 -2.10
CA MET A 253 -16.61 -10.13 -2.61
C MET A 253 -16.65 -10.20 -4.14
N ALA A 254 -17.77 -9.80 -4.75
CA ALA A 254 -17.92 -9.78 -6.21
C ALA A 254 -16.96 -8.80 -6.92
N MET A 255 -16.39 -7.82 -6.21
CA MET A 255 -15.37 -6.93 -6.79
C MET A 255 -14.01 -7.59 -7.00
N TYR A 256 -13.78 -8.76 -6.41
CA TYR A 256 -12.54 -9.53 -6.58
C TYR A 256 -12.63 -10.60 -7.68
N LEU A 257 -13.82 -10.79 -8.27
CA LEU A 257 -14.13 -11.80 -9.28
C LEU A 257 -14.25 -11.17 -10.67
#